data_AF-A0A8J6ZLX4-F1
#
_entry.id   AF-A0A8J6ZLX4-F1
#
_cell.length_a   1.000
_cell.length_b   1.000
_cell.length_c   1.000
_cell.angle_alpha   90.00
_cell.angle_beta   90.00
_cell.angle_gamma   90.00
#
_symmetry.space_group_name_H-M   'P 1'
#
loop_
_entity.id
_entity.type
_entity.pdbx_description
1 polymer ?
#
loop_
_entity_poly.entity_id
_entity_poly.type
_entity_poly.pdbx_seq_one_letter_code
_entity_poly.pdbx_strand_id
1 'polypeptide(L)'
;MMNLTQPEEIITYIEQNFNRAQATGLNCLIFLSLREQTSVAYQHSEWGFDDIPEHIVAQCDSLEEDDLIELATEITTGLLDELVTNLREPETAQPVAVQAIEPNLTPSLLSDYSDYSTAID
;
A
#
# COMPACT_ATOMS: atom_id res chain seq x y z
N MET A 1 -14.40 -26.94 7.73
CA MET A 1 -14.34 -25.74 8.60
C MET A 1 -13.03 -25.87 9.35
N MET A 2 -12.00 -25.12 8.98
CA MET A 2 -10.74 -25.15 9.72
C MET A 2 -10.95 -24.37 11.01
N ASN A 3 -10.68 -25.03 12.14
CA ASN A 3 -10.73 -24.42 13.45
C ASN A 3 -9.34 -23.87 13.69
N LEU A 4 -9.11 -22.62 13.27
CA LEU A 4 -7.81 -21.99 13.39
C LEU A 4 -7.74 -21.30 14.76
N THR A 5 -6.98 -21.86 15.68
CA THR A 5 -6.87 -21.38 17.08
C THR A 5 -5.47 -20.86 17.41
N GLN A 6 -4.61 -20.68 16.41
CA GLN A 6 -3.25 -20.18 16.62
C GLN A 6 -2.96 -18.95 15.74
N PRO A 7 -2.23 -17.95 16.27
CA PRO A 7 -1.87 -16.73 15.52
C PRO A 7 -1.22 -17.02 14.16
N GLU A 8 -0.39 -18.06 14.09
CA GLU A 8 0.35 -18.50 12.89
C GLU A 8 -0.57 -18.82 11.70
N GLU A 9 -1.74 -19.39 11.97
CA GLU A 9 -2.71 -19.76 10.95
C GLU A 9 -3.42 -18.52 10.40
N ILE A 10 -3.71 -17.54 11.27
CA ILE A 10 -4.27 -16.24 10.88
C ILE A 10 -3.25 -15.47 10.04
N ILE A 11 -1.98 -15.45 10.44
CA ILE A 11 -0.89 -14.84 9.67
C ILE A 11 -0.78 -15.46 8.28
N THR A 12 -0.74 -16.79 8.19
CA THR A 12 -0.68 -17.50 6.90
C THR A 12 -1.84 -17.09 5.98
N TYR A 13 -3.04 -16.95 6.55
CA TYR A 13 -4.19 -16.50 5.77
C TYR A 13 -4.02 -15.04 5.30
N ILE A 14 -3.60 -14.14 6.18
CA ILE A 14 -3.37 -12.72 5.86
C ILE A 14 -2.36 -12.60 4.72
N GLU A 15 -1.21 -13.27 4.80
CA GLU A 15 -0.15 -13.23 3.78
C GLU A 15 -0.64 -13.68 2.39
N GLN A 16 -1.57 -14.65 2.35
CA GLN A 16 -2.05 -15.21 1.09
C GLN A 16 -3.23 -14.44 0.49
N ASN A 17 -4.02 -13.74 1.31
CA ASN A 17 -5.33 -13.24 0.89
C ASN A 17 -5.50 -11.74 1.07
N PHE A 18 -4.70 -11.08 1.91
CA PHE A 18 -4.84 -9.65 2.17
C PHE A 18 -3.88 -8.84 1.31
N ASN A 19 -4.38 -7.72 0.81
CA ASN A 19 -3.51 -6.65 0.34
C ASN A 19 -3.00 -5.80 1.52
N ARG A 20 -2.03 -4.91 1.23
CA ARG A 20 -1.42 -4.02 2.24
C ARG A 20 -2.45 -3.20 3.03
N ALA A 21 -3.49 -2.70 2.37
CA ALA A 21 -4.51 -1.87 3.03
C ALA A 21 -5.36 -2.70 4.01
N GLN A 22 -5.76 -3.91 3.62
CA GLN A 22 -6.50 -4.84 4.49
C GLN A 22 -5.67 -5.27 5.70
N ALA A 23 -4.38 -5.61 5.50
CA ALA A 23 -3.48 -5.97 6.59
C ALA A 23 -3.26 -4.79 7.56
N THR A 24 -3.12 -3.57 7.03
CA THR A 24 -3.05 -2.35 7.85
C THR A 24 -4.34 -2.12 8.62
N GLY A 25 -5.50 -2.27 7.96
CA GLY A 25 -6.80 -2.09 8.57
C GLY A 25 -7.05 -3.07 9.72
N LEU A 26 -6.76 -4.36 9.52
CA LEU A 26 -6.89 -5.37 10.57
C LEU A 26 -6.01 -5.04 11.78
N ASN A 27 -4.77 -4.60 11.54
CA ASN A 27 -3.85 -4.21 12.60
C ASN A 27 -4.37 -2.99 13.39
N CYS A 28 -4.97 -2.02 12.71
CA CYS A 28 -5.65 -0.89 13.37
C CYS A 28 -6.82 -1.36 14.25
N LEU A 29 -7.65 -2.27 13.75
CA LEU A 29 -8.78 -2.82 14.51
C LEU A 29 -8.31 -3.53 15.79
N ILE A 30 -7.25 -4.32 15.71
CA ILE A 30 -6.65 -5.01 16.86
C ILE A 30 -6.15 -3.99 17.91
N PHE A 31 -5.40 -2.98 17.51
CA PHE A 31 -4.91 -1.99 18.48
C PHE A 31 -6.02 -1.14 19.08
N LEU A 32 -7.06 -0.82 18.31
CA LEU A 32 -8.23 -0.12 18.83
C LEU A 32 -8.98 -0.99 19.85
N SER A 33 -9.18 -2.27 19.56
CA SER A 33 -9.88 -3.18 20.47
C SER A 33 -9.13 -3.35 21.79
N LEU A 34 -7.80 -3.52 21.73
CA LEU A 34 -6.92 -3.58 22.91
C LEU A 34 -6.96 -2.28 23.72
N ARG A 35 -6.83 -1.12 23.05
CA ARG A 35 -6.83 0.20 23.71
C ARG A 35 -8.16 0.49 24.41
N GLU A 36 -9.26 0.16 23.76
CA GLU A 36 -10.61 0.52 24.22
C GLU A 36 -11.27 -0.58 25.04
N GLN A 37 -10.61 -1.73 25.21
CA GLN A 37 -11.13 -2.91 25.91
C GLN A 37 -12.46 -3.39 25.30
N THR A 38 -12.50 -3.43 23.97
CA THR A 38 -13.63 -3.93 23.18
C THR A 38 -13.20 -5.15 22.37
N SER A 39 -14.12 -5.75 21.61
CA SER A 39 -13.77 -6.78 20.63
C SER A 39 -13.29 -6.16 19.30
N VAL A 40 -12.56 -6.94 18.50
CA VAL A 40 -12.21 -6.61 17.12
C VAL A 40 -13.48 -6.54 16.27
N ALA A 41 -14.47 -7.42 16.50
CA ALA A 41 -15.76 -7.35 15.82
C ALA A 41 -16.51 -6.04 16.10
N TYR A 42 -16.44 -5.51 17.32
CA TYR A 42 -17.04 -4.22 17.66
C TYR A 42 -16.38 -3.10 16.84
N GLN A 43 -15.05 -3.04 16.83
CA GLN A 43 -14.32 -2.02 16.06
C GLN A 43 -14.56 -2.17 14.55
N HIS A 44 -14.59 -3.39 14.03
CA HIS A 44 -14.89 -3.67 12.62
C HIS A 44 -16.25 -3.07 12.20
N SER A 45 -17.29 -3.31 13.01
CA SER A 45 -18.63 -2.76 12.78
C SER A 45 -18.71 -1.25 12.97
N GLU A 46 -18.00 -0.70 13.96
CA GLU A 46 -18.04 0.74 14.28
C GLU A 46 -17.39 1.57 13.16
N TRP A 47 -16.29 1.08 12.59
CA TRP A 47 -15.49 1.82 11.60
C TRP A 47 -15.76 1.42 10.15
N GLY A 48 -16.54 0.37 9.90
CA GLY A 48 -16.97 -0.02 8.56
C GLY A 48 -15.86 -0.62 7.69
N PHE A 49 -15.01 -1.47 8.26
CA PHE A 49 -13.95 -2.18 7.53
C PHE A 49 -14.48 -3.38 6.73
N ASP A 50 -15.52 -3.18 5.92
CA ASP A 50 -16.26 -4.24 5.22
C ASP A 50 -15.42 -5.06 4.22
N ASP A 51 -14.22 -4.59 3.87
CA ASP A 51 -13.24 -5.28 3.03
C ASP A 51 -12.42 -6.33 3.80
N ILE A 52 -12.54 -6.40 5.13
CA ILE A 52 -11.93 -7.41 5.98
C ILE A 52 -12.95 -8.52 6.24
N PRO A 53 -12.65 -9.79 5.91
CA PRO A 53 -13.59 -10.89 6.12
C PRO A 53 -13.95 -11.11 7.59
N GLU A 54 -15.24 -11.19 7.89
CA GLU A 54 -15.77 -11.39 9.26
C GLU A 54 -15.21 -12.64 9.96
N HIS A 55 -14.86 -13.69 9.22
CA HIS A 55 -14.30 -14.89 9.82
C HIS A 55 -12.90 -14.67 10.41
N ILE A 56 -12.10 -13.77 9.83
CA ILE A 56 -10.78 -13.39 10.38
C ILE A 56 -10.98 -12.53 11.63
N VAL A 57 -11.94 -11.62 11.59
CA VAL A 57 -12.32 -10.80 12.75
C VAL A 57 -12.76 -11.68 13.92
N ALA A 58 -13.64 -12.66 13.67
CA ALA A 58 -14.09 -13.61 14.68
C ALA A 58 -12.96 -14.49 15.24
N GLN A 59 -11.97 -14.83 14.41
CA GLN A 59 -10.78 -15.55 14.86
C GLN A 59 -9.89 -14.69 15.76
N CYS A 60 -9.70 -13.41 15.43
CA CYS A 60 -8.98 -12.48 16.31
C CYS A 60 -9.66 -12.38 17.68
N ASP A 61 -10.98 -12.31 17.72
CA ASP A 61 -11.76 -12.29 18.98
C ASP A 61 -11.71 -13.60 19.79
N SER A 62 -11.20 -14.68 19.20
CA SER A 62 -11.02 -15.97 19.89
C SER A 62 -9.64 -16.14 20.52
N LEU A 63 -8.69 -15.24 20.22
CA LEU A 63 -7.35 -15.23 20.78
C LEU A 63 -7.35 -14.63 22.20
N GLU A 64 -6.40 -15.06 23.02
CA GLU A 64 -6.09 -14.36 24.27
C GLU A 64 -5.36 -13.04 23.97
N GLU A 65 -5.31 -12.12 24.95
CA GLU A 65 -4.72 -10.79 24.77
C GLU A 65 -3.26 -10.86 24.30
N ASP A 66 -2.46 -11.75 24.91
CA ASP A 66 -1.05 -11.94 24.55
C ASP A 66 -0.89 -12.43 23.10
N ASP A 67 -1.71 -13.39 22.67
CA ASP A 67 -1.73 -13.92 21.30
C ASP A 67 -2.18 -12.85 20.28
N LEU A 68 -3.11 -11.98 20.69
CA LEU A 68 -3.61 -10.89 19.85
C LEU A 68 -2.54 -9.80 19.66
N ILE A 69 -1.73 -9.54 20.68
CA ILE A 69 -0.55 -8.65 20.60
C ILE A 69 0.53 -9.26 19.71
N GLU A 70 0.79 -10.57 19.83
CA GLU A 70 1.70 -11.30 18.96
C GLU A 70 1.26 -11.18 17.50
N LEU A 71 -0.01 -11.46 17.20
CA LEU A 71 -0.60 -11.32 15.87
C LEU A 71 -0.39 -9.90 15.30
N ALA A 72 -0.69 -8.85 16.07
CA ALA A 72 -0.49 -7.47 15.64
C ALA A 72 0.98 -7.15 15.35
N THR A 73 1.90 -7.71 16.13
CA THR A 73 3.34 -7.52 15.95
C THR A 73 3.84 -8.19 14.66
N GLU A 74 3.38 -9.41 14.38
CA GLU A 74 3.72 -10.14 13.15
C GLU A 74 3.18 -9.41 11.90
N ILE A 75 1.93 -8.94 11.93
CA ILE A 75 1.36 -8.12 10.84
C ILE A 75 2.20 -6.85 10.63
N THR A 76 2.59 -6.18 11.72
CA THR A 76 3.41 -4.95 11.65
C THR A 76 4.78 -5.24 11.04
N THR A 77 5.40 -6.35 11.40
CA THR A 77 6.70 -6.79 10.88
C THR A 77 6.62 -7.04 9.38
N GLY A 78 5.61 -7.77 8.91
CA GLY A 78 5.40 -7.99 7.47
C GLY A 78 5.19 -6.69 6.68
N LEU A 79 4.41 -5.75 7.22
CA LEU A 79 4.19 -4.43 6.60
C LEU A 79 5.47 -3.58 6.53
N LEU A 80 6.36 -3.71 7.53
CA LEU A 80 7.66 -3.04 7.58
C LEU A 80 8.64 -3.67 6.58
N ASP A 81 8.69 -4.99 6.49
CA ASP A 81 9.54 -5.71 5.54
C ASP A 81 9.18 -5.38 4.09
N GLU A 82 7.88 -5.31 3.78
CA GLU A 82 7.39 -4.84 2.48
C GLU A 82 7.87 -3.41 2.20
N LEU A 83 7.76 -2.50 3.18
CA LEU A 83 8.22 -1.12 3.04
C LEU A 83 9.73 -1.04 2.79
N VAL A 84 10.54 -1.76 3.56
CA VAL A 84 11.99 -1.81 3.41
C VAL A 84 12.39 -2.38 2.05
N THR A 85 11.68 -3.41 1.58
CA THR A 85 11.91 -4.03 0.26
C THR A 85 11.62 -3.04 -0.86
N ASN A 86 10.45 -2.40 -0.83
CA ASN A 86 10.05 -1.40 -1.83
C ASN A 86 11.01 -0.19 -1.86
N LEU A 87 11.60 0.19 -0.72
CA LEU A 87 12.61 1.26 -0.63
C LEU A 87 13.99 0.84 -1.14
N ARG A 88 14.31 -0.46 -1.19
CA ARG A 88 15.57 -1.00 -1.72
C ARG A 88 15.55 -1.24 -3.22
N GLU A 89 14.37 -1.22 -3.85
CA GLU A 89 14.22 -1.40 -5.31
C GLU A 89 14.35 -0.15 -6.23
N PRO A 90 14.93 1.01 -5.86
CA PRO A 90 15.11 2.10 -6.82
C PRO A 90 16.48 2.03 -7.52
N GLU A 91 16.79 1.03 -8.38
CA GLU A 91 17.95 1.12 -9.31
C GLU A 91 18.10 0.01 -10.39
N THR A 92 17.15 -0.89 -10.63
CA THR A 92 17.23 -1.86 -11.75
C THR A 92 16.26 -1.56 -12.90
N ALA A 93 15.74 -0.33 -12.98
CA ALA A 93 15.19 0.19 -14.23
C ALA A 93 16.34 0.27 -15.24
N GLN A 94 16.34 -0.69 -16.17
CA GLN A 94 17.28 -0.86 -17.27
C GLN A 94 17.73 0.49 -17.85
N PRO A 95 19.02 0.71 -18.17
CA PRO A 95 19.39 1.83 -19.00
C PRO A 95 18.72 1.60 -20.36
N VAL A 96 17.65 2.34 -20.64
CA VAL A 96 17.14 2.48 -22.00
C VAL A 96 18.33 2.99 -22.80
N ALA A 97 18.89 2.11 -23.63
CA ALA A 97 19.99 2.44 -24.51
C ALA A 97 19.59 3.69 -25.29
N VAL A 98 20.29 4.80 -25.03
CA VAL A 98 20.21 6.01 -25.85
C VAL A 98 20.73 5.61 -27.22
N GLN A 99 19.83 5.17 -28.10
CA GLN A 99 20.14 5.13 -29.52
C GLN A 99 20.29 6.58 -29.95
N ALA A 100 21.51 6.93 -30.35
CA ALA A 100 21.81 8.21 -30.96
C ALA A 100 20.92 8.37 -32.21
N ILE A 101 19.85 9.14 -32.08
CA ILE A 101 19.07 9.60 -33.23
C ILE A 101 19.91 10.73 -33.84
N GLU A 102 20.50 10.48 -35.00
CA GLU A 102 21.20 11.51 -35.77
C GLU A 102 20.26 12.72 -36.00
N PRO A 103 20.75 13.96 -35.85
CA PRO A 103 19.90 15.14 -36.01
C PRO A 103 19.50 15.27 -37.47
N ASN A 104 18.24 14.96 -37.76
CA ASN A 104 17.62 15.22 -39.05
C ASN A 104 17.43 16.74 -39.18
N LEU A 105 18.41 17.42 -39.79
CA LEU A 105 18.36 18.85 -40.09
C LEU A 105 17.22 19.11 -41.09
N THR A 106 16.05 19.46 -40.58
CA THR A 106 15.01 20.10 -41.37
C THR A 106 15.15 21.62 -41.22
N PRO A 107 15.31 22.39 -42.32
CA PRO A 107 15.31 23.84 -42.23
C PRO A 107 13.90 24.32 -41.87
N SER A 108 13.78 25.06 -40.78
CA SER A 108 12.54 25.73 -40.39
C SER A 108 12.24 26.86 -41.38
N LEU A 109 11.24 26.67 -42.24
CA LEU A 109 10.61 27.75 -42.99
C LEU A 109 9.61 28.44 -42.06
N LEU A 110 9.99 29.58 -41.47
CA LEU A 110 9.09 30.64 -40.99
C LEU A 110 9.92 31.79 -40.40
N SER A 111 10.19 32.81 -41.22
CA SER A 111 10.43 34.17 -40.71
C SER A 111 9.55 35.16 -41.47
N ASP A 112 8.25 34.85 -41.52
CA ASP A 112 7.25 35.89 -41.72
C ASP A 112 6.82 36.39 -40.34
N TYR A 113 6.77 37.73 -40.24
CA TYR A 113 6.33 38.58 -39.14
C TYR A 113 7.37 38.96 -38.05
N SER A 114 7.86 40.19 -38.17
CA SER A 114 7.50 41.22 -37.20
C SER A 114 7.61 42.62 -37.83
N ASP A 115 6.45 43.26 -37.98
CA ASP A 115 6.27 44.71 -38.17
C ASP A 115 7.07 45.51 -37.14
N TYR A 116 7.61 46.67 -37.52
CA TYR A 116 7.23 47.99 -36.95
C TYR A 116 7.98 49.15 -37.65
N SER A 117 7.21 49.98 -38.36
CA SER A 117 7.16 51.46 -38.34
C SER A 117 8.45 52.31 -38.37
N THR A 118 8.56 53.17 -39.40
CA THR A 118 8.85 54.63 -39.30
C THR A 118 8.44 55.29 -40.63
N ALA A 119 7.37 56.09 -40.65
CA ALA A 119 7.36 57.56 -40.50
C ALA A 119 7.07 58.23 -41.85
N ILE A 120 5.83 58.71 -41.98
CA ILE A 120 5.38 59.60 -43.04
C ILE A 120 5.60 61.02 -42.51
N ASP A 121 6.40 61.81 -43.23
CA ASP A 121 6.19 63.24 -43.48
C ASP A 121 6.86 63.59 -44.82
#